data_AF-A0A0J6F3Z4-F1
#
_entry.id   AF-A0A0J6F3Z4-F1
#
_cell.length_a   1.000
_cell.length_b   1.000
_cell.length_c   1.000
_cell.angle_alpha   90.00
_cell.angle_beta   90.00
_cell.angle_gamma   90.00
#
_symmetry.space_group_name_H-M   'P 1'
#
loop_
_entity.id
_entity.type
_entity.pdbx_description
1 polymer ?
#
loop_
_entity_poly.entity_id
_entity_poly.type
_entity_poly.pdbx_seq_one_letter_code
_entity_poly.pdbx_strand_id
1 'polypeptide(L)'
;MTGIGTPQIGVPAMAITTTASQYLKGDDTADFGDFVSTEDEELDLEEVVEPWHKYDIKETPHVFYPIFVGQVLNERYLVEHKIGSGGFSTVWMAQDLKNKRDVALKVMSLGQWGENEAHMHDKIIQTVQDISHFVTYFDTFLLPGNKGHNRVLVLPLMGPCLCPVILRKMPMATRMSAAQQLLKALENLHEAGIVHRDLNERNCMWGMVPVHNLNRSAKYKALTRPLKQSIPFVELWKQGELVRPLEIPENLRTDEFYLGDFGLAMTLGDPVTQHGYPPLQFCSPDRLHGKDPSFACDMWSYMVIFAELYLGYPPFPT
;
A
#
# COMPACT_ATOMS: atom_id res chain seq x y z
N MET A 1 44.87 -20.79 -46.13
CA MET A 1 43.50 -20.22 -46.22
C MET A 1 42.52 -21.34 -45.99
N THR A 2 42.06 -21.53 -44.77
CA THR A 2 41.03 -22.50 -44.40
C THR A 2 40.35 -21.95 -43.16
N GLY A 3 39.17 -21.36 -43.36
CA GLY A 3 38.32 -20.85 -42.30
C GLY A 3 37.68 -22.00 -41.53
N ILE A 4 37.68 -21.87 -40.19
CA ILE A 4 36.99 -22.79 -39.30
C ILE A 4 35.73 -22.06 -38.82
N GLY A 5 34.58 -22.56 -39.25
CA GLY A 5 33.26 -22.04 -38.91
C GLY A 5 32.89 -22.35 -37.46
N THR A 6 32.27 -21.36 -36.82
CA THR A 6 31.60 -21.47 -35.53
C THR A 6 30.24 -22.16 -35.69
N PRO A 7 29.85 -23.10 -34.81
CA PRO A 7 28.49 -23.64 -34.82
C PRO A 7 27.54 -22.70 -34.08
N GLN A 8 26.58 -22.13 -34.82
CA GLN A 8 25.40 -21.48 -34.25
C GLN A 8 24.46 -22.54 -33.67
N ILE A 9 24.18 -22.44 -32.36
CA ILE A 9 23.12 -23.22 -31.71
C ILE A 9 21.80 -22.52 -31.98
N GLY A 10 20.99 -23.11 -32.86
CA GLY A 10 19.66 -22.64 -33.21
C GLY A 10 18.67 -22.83 -32.06
N VAL A 11 18.11 -21.73 -31.57
CA VAL A 11 16.89 -21.72 -30.75
C VAL A 11 15.70 -21.85 -31.71
N PRO A 12 14.75 -22.76 -31.52
CA PRO A 12 13.65 -22.92 -32.46
C PRO A 12 12.72 -21.70 -32.39
N ALA A 13 12.59 -21.00 -33.51
CA ALA A 13 11.60 -19.97 -33.72
C ALA A 13 10.21 -20.62 -33.78
N MET A 14 9.41 -20.47 -32.72
CA MET A 14 7.97 -20.75 -32.80
C MET A 14 7.31 -19.64 -33.60
N ALA A 15 6.74 -20.03 -34.74
CA ALA A 15 6.00 -19.18 -35.66
C ALA A 15 4.82 -18.49 -34.94
N ILE A 16 4.90 -17.16 -34.88
CA ILE A 16 3.79 -16.29 -34.52
C ILE A 16 2.75 -16.43 -35.63
N THR A 17 1.75 -17.27 -35.38
CA THR A 17 0.60 -17.41 -36.27
C THR A 17 -0.56 -16.62 -35.69
N THR A 18 -1.01 -15.69 -36.51
CA THR A 18 -2.02 -14.66 -36.32
C THR A 18 -3.35 -15.16 -35.75
N THR A 19 -3.58 -14.97 -34.45
CA THR A 19 -4.93 -14.88 -33.84
C THR A 19 -4.95 -13.96 -32.61
N ALA A 20 -4.28 -12.79 -32.69
CA ALA A 20 -4.38 -11.73 -31.67
C ALA A 20 -5.69 -10.91 -31.75
N SER A 21 -6.75 -11.42 -32.39
CA SER A 21 -8.02 -10.71 -32.59
C SER A 21 -9.25 -11.46 -32.06
N GLN A 22 -9.07 -12.57 -31.34
CA GLN A 22 -10.18 -13.37 -30.79
C GLN A 22 -10.33 -13.35 -29.26
N TYR A 23 -9.52 -12.58 -28.53
CA TYR A 23 -9.70 -12.38 -27.07
C TYR A 23 -10.29 -11.00 -26.71
N LEU A 24 -10.90 -10.30 -27.66
CA LEU A 24 -11.57 -9.00 -27.44
C LEU A 24 -13.09 -9.04 -27.68
N LYS A 25 -13.71 -10.22 -27.63
CA LYS A 25 -15.17 -10.36 -27.62
C LYS A 25 -15.61 -11.42 -26.62
N GLY A 26 -15.71 -10.99 -25.38
CA GLY A 26 -16.39 -11.66 -24.28
C GLY A 26 -16.78 -10.58 -23.28
N ASP A 27 -18.05 -10.53 -22.93
CA ASP A 27 -18.77 -9.52 -22.17
C ASP A 27 -18.30 -9.40 -20.70
N ASP A 28 -17.21 -8.65 -20.46
CA ASP A 28 -16.55 -8.53 -19.14
C ASP A 28 -16.43 -7.05 -18.68
N THR A 29 -17.19 -6.14 -19.32
CA THR A 29 -17.01 -4.67 -19.16
C THR A 29 -17.77 -4.07 -17.97
N ALA A 30 -18.67 -4.81 -17.32
CA ALA A 30 -19.49 -4.31 -16.20
C ALA A 30 -19.25 -5.02 -14.86
N ASP A 31 -18.38 -6.03 -14.83
CA ASP A 31 -18.20 -6.87 -13.64
C ASP A 31 -17.14 -6.29 -12.67
N PHE A 32 -17.55 -5.35 -11.82
CA PHE A 32 -16.68 -4.62 -10.88
C PHE A 32 -17.06 -4.87 -9.40
N GLY A 33 -17.34 -6.12 -9.07
CA GLY A 33 -17.79 -6.52 -7.74
C GLY A 33 -19.30 -6.40 -7.55
N ASP A 34 -19.75 -6.67 -6.33
CA ASP A 34 -21.16 -6.77 -5.97
C ASP A 34 -21.57 -5.63 -5.04
N PHE A 35 -22.76 -5.09 -5.26
CA PHE A 35 -23.36 -4.17 -4.29
C PHE A 35 -23.96 -4.95 -3.13
N VAL A 36 -23.87 -4.39 -1.92
CA VAL A 36 -24.60 -4.91 -0.76
C VAL A 36 -26.08 -5.05 -1.09
N SER A 37 -26.66 -6.17 -0.68
CA SER A 37 -28.01 -6.57 -1.05
C SER A 37 -28.90 -6.88 0.15
N THR A 38 -28.30 -7.04 1.33
CA THR A 38 -28.99 -7.31 2.60
C THR A 38 -28.55 -6.33 3.69
N GLU A 39 -29.38 -6.14 4.70
CA GLU A 39 -29.03 -5.33 5.88
C GLU A 39 -27.82 -5.91 6.63
N ASP A 40 -27.70 -7.23 6.71
CA ASP A 40 -26.55 -7.91 7.33
C ASP A 40 -25.24 -7.58 6.58
N GLU A 41 -25.25 -7.59 5.23
CA GLU A 41 -24.09 -7.22 4.43
C GLU A 41 -23.70 -5.75 4.59
N GLU A 42 -24.70 -4.86 4.73
CA GLU A 42 -24.48 -3.44 4.97
C GLU A 42 -23.81 -3.22 6.33
N LEU A 43 -24.32 -3.85 7.40
CA LEU A 43 -23.73 -3.79 8.74
C LEU A 43 -22.30 -4.34 8.75
N ASP A 44 -22.06 -5.52 8.17
CA ASP A 44 -20.73 -6.12 8.07
C ASP A 44 -19.77 -5.24 7.26
N LEU A 45 -20.27 -4.49 6.28
CA LEU A 45 -19.46 -3.56 5.49
C LEU A 45 -19.10 -2.32 6.31
N GLU A 46 -20.05 -1.74 7.03
CA GLU A 46 -19.85 -0.55 7.88
C GLU A 46 -18.79 -0.78 8.97
N GLU A 47 -18.64 -2.00 9.48
CA GLU A 47 -17.62 -2.33 10.48
C GLU A 47 -16.18 -2.22 9.97
N VAL A 48 -15.97 -2.40 8.65
CA VAL A 48 -14.63 -2.57 8.07
C VAL A 48 -14.23 -1.46 7.10
N VAL A 49 -15.16 -0.60 6.69
CA VAL A 49 -14.88 0.56 5.83
C VAL A 49 -14.69 1.82 6.67
N GLU A 50 -14.05 2.83 6.08
CA GLU A 50 -13.95 4.15 6.69
C GLU A 50 -15.32 4.84 6.80
N PRO A 51 -15.50 5.71 7.81
CA PRO A 51 -16.79 6.38 8.02
C PRO A 51 -17.08 7.43 6.94
N TRP A 52 -18.35 7.51 6.54
CA TRP A 52 -18.83 8.37 5.45
C TRP A 52 -18.47 9.86 5.62
N HIS A 53 -18.42 10.37 6.86
CA HIS A 53 -18.13 11.78 7.14
C HIS A 53 -16.70 12.18 6.75
N LYS A 54 -15.80 11.23 6.46
CA LYS A 54 -14.48 11.51 5.86
C LYS A 54 -14.58 12.10 4.46
N TYR A 55 -15.74 11.98 3.81
CA TYR A 55 -16.04 12.55 2.50
C TYR A 55 -16.79 13.89 2.57
N ASP A 56 -17.21 14.33 3.77
CA ASP A 56 -17.91 15.60 3.96
C ASP A 56 -16.95 16.70 4.42
N ILE A 57 -16.87 17.76 3.61
CA ILE A 57 -16.07 18.94 3.90
C ILE A 57 -16.59 19.80 5.05
N LYS A 58 -17.84 19.58 5.47
CA LYS A 58 -18.41 20.23 6.65
C LYS A 58 -17.93 19.56 7.95
N GLU A 59 -17.59 18.27 7.87
CA GLU A 59 -17.21 17.44 9.02
C GLU A 59 -15.69 17.37 9.21
N THR A 60 -14.90 17.45 8.14
CA THR A 60 -13.43 17.38 8.24
C THR A 60 -12.71 18.25 7.21
N PRO A 61 -11.56 18.87 7.58
CA PRO A 61 -10.68 19.51 6.60
C PRO A 61 -9.87 18.50 5.77
N HIS A 62 -9.78 17.24 6.20
CA HIS A 62 -9.01 16.17 5.56
C HIS A 62 -9.91 15.27 4.73
N VAL A 63 -10.59 15.88 3.76
CA VAL A 63 -11.62 15.21 2.95
C VAL A 63 -11.00 14.15 2.03
N PHE A 64 -11.55 12.95 2.05
CA PHE A 64 -11.17 11.86 1.16
C PHE A 64 -11.70 12.08 -0.25
N TYR A 65 -10.96 11.59 -1.24
CA TYR A 65 -11.37 11.68 -2.63
C TYR A 65 -12.36 10.56 -2.94
N PRO A 66 -13.61 10.84 -3.39
CA PRO A 66 -14.56 9.79 -3.72
C PRO A 66 -14.08 8.99 -4.94
N ILE A 67 -14.02 7.66 -4.83
CA ILE A 67 -13.56 6.72 -5.87
C ILE A 67 -14.55 5.55 -5.92
N PHE A 68 -14.79 5.02 -7.10
CA PHE A 68 -15.60 3.81 -7.31
C PHE A 68 -14.80 2.75 -8.07
N VAL A 69 -15.12 1.47 -7.89
CA VAL A 69 -14.45 0.36 -8.57
C VAL A 69 -14.79 0.38 -10.07
N GLY A 70 -13.78 0.26 -10.92
CA GLY A 70 -13.89 0.42 -12.38
C GLY A 70 -13.62 1.84 -12.88
N GLN A 71 -13.38 2.80 -11.97
CA GLN A 71 -12.93 4.13 -12.35
C GLN A 71 -11.51 4.10 -12.96
N VAL A 72 -11.30 4.85 -14.04
CA VAL A 72 -9.94 5.14 -14.55
C VAL A 72 -9.47 6.49 -14.01
N LEU A 73 -8.39 6.47 -13.22
CA LEU A 73 -7.74 7.66 -12.68
C LEU A 73 -6.54 8.07 -13.53
N ASN A 74 -6.37 9.39 -13.72
CA ASN A 74 -5.28 9.98 -14.50
C ASN A 74 -5.10 9.32 -15.89
N GLU A 75 -6.23 8.94 -16.51
CA GLU A 75 -6.30 8.29 -17.83
C GLU A 75 -5.45 7.01 -17.96
N ARG A 76 -5.04 6.41 -16.83
CA ARG A 76 -4.01 5.35 -16.82
C ARG A 76 -4.27 4.25 -15.81
N TYR A 77 -4.84 4.55 -14.65
CA TYR A 77 -4.96 3.59 -13.56
C TYR A 77 -6.41 3.15 -13.39
N LEU A 78 -6.72 1.93 -13.83
CA LEU A 78 -8.04 1.33 -13.66
C LEU A 78 -8.16 0.77 -12.25
N VAL A 79 -9.04 1.35 -11.42
CA VAL A 79 -9.29 0.92 -10.05
C VAL A 79 -10.00 -0.44 -10.05
N GLU A 80 -9.43 -1.43 -9.37
CA GLU A 80 -9.94 -2.81 -9.34
C GLU A 80 -10.49 -3.25 -7.98
N HIS A 81 -9.90 -2.78 -6.88
CA HIS A 81 -10.32 -3.11 -5.52
C HIS A 81 -9.81 -2.06 -4.53
N LYS A 82 -10.43 -1.95 -3.36
CA LYS A 82 -9.85 -1.24 -2.22
C LYS A 82 -8.89 -2.13 -1.44
N ILE A 83 -7.76 -1.59 -1.01
CA ILE A 83 -6.78 -2.27 -0.13
C ILE A 83 -7.02 -1.90 1.32
N GLY A 84 -7.35 -0.63 1.60
CA GLY A 84 -7.66 -0.17 2.95
C GLY A 84 -7.77 1.34 3.04
N SER A 85 -7.80 1.84 4.27
CA SER A 85 -7.84 3.26 4.59
C SER A 85 -7.03 3.56 5.86
N GLY A 86 -6.35 4.69 5.88
CA GLY A 86 -5.68 5.24 7.06
C GLY A 86 -6.38 6.51 7.55
N GLY A 87 -5.76 7.21 8.51
CA GLY A 87 -6.32 8.45 9.05
C GLY A 87 -6.50 9.57 8.01
N PHE A 88 -5.61 9.61 7.01
CA PHE A 88 -5.47 10.69 6.03
C PHE A 88 -5.38 10.19 4.57
N SER A 89 -5.74 8.94 4.31
CA SER A 89 -5.68 8.39 2.95
C SER A 89 -6.58 7.17 2.77
N THR A 90 -6.88 6.87 1.50
CA THR A 90 -7.41 5.57 1.08
C THR A 90 -6.41 4.91 0.15
N VAL A 91 -6.34 3.58 0.15
CA VAL A 91 -5.40 2.82 -0.68
C VAL A 91 -6.20 1.87 -1.57
N TRP A 92 -5.92 1.92 -2.87
CA TRP A 92 -6.66 1.18 -3.90
C TRP A 92 -5.74 0.34 -4.75
N MET A 93 -6.12 -0.90 -5.03
CA MET A 93 -5.48 -1.69 -6.07
C MET A 93 -5.95 -1.20 -7.44
N ALA A 94 -5.02 -0.97 -8.35
CA ALA A 94 -5.31 -0.57 -9.72
C ALA A 94 -4.41 -1.26 -10.74
N GLN A 95 -4.92 -1.43 -11.94
CA GLN A 95 -4.13 -1.83 -13.10
C GLN A 95 -3.53 -0.58 -13.76
N ASP A 96 -2.21 -0.49 -13.82
CA ASP A 96 -1.48 0.49 -14.64
C ASP A 96 -1.60 0.08 -16.11
N LEU A 97 -2.49 0.72 -16.85
CA LEU A 97 -2.80 0.39 -18.25
C LEU A 97 -1.61 0.63 -19.19
N LYS A 98 -0.67 1.51 -18.79
CA LYS A 98 0.52 1.83 -19.59
C LYS A 98 1.59 0.76 -19.43
N ASN A 99 1.94 0.41 -18.18
CA ASN A 99 3.01 -0.55 -17.89
C ASN A 99 2.51 -1.99 -17.73
N LYS A 100 1.18 -2.22 -17.80
CA LYS A 100 0.53 -3.53 -17.69
C LYS A 100 0.89 -4.28 -16.41
N ARG A 101 0.88 -3.57 -15.27
CA ARG A 101 1.14 -4.12 -13.95
C ARG A 101 0.12 -3.65 -12.93
N ASP A 102 -0.07 -4.41 -11.86
CA ASP A 102 -0.88 -3.98 -10.73
C ASP A 102 -0.05 -3.11 -9.79
N VAL A 103 -0.69 -2.06 -9.27
CA VAL A 103 -0.11 -1.07 -8.36
C VAL A 103 -1.08 -0.77 -7.23
N ALA A 104 -0.55 -0.24 -6.14
CA ALA A 104 -1.34 0.38 -5.08
C ALA A 104 -1.37 1.90 -5.30
N LEU A 105 -2.55 2.50 -5.27
CA LEU A 105 -2.75 3.95 -5.31
C LEU A 105 -3.09 4.42 -3.90
N LYS A 106 -2.13 5.06 -3.22
CA LYS A 106 -2.39 5.74 -1.95
C LYS A 106 -2.88 7.15 -2.27
N VAL A 107 -4.17 7.37 -2.10
CA VAL A 107 -4.87 8.62 -2.39
C VAL A 107 -5.00 9.41 -1.09
N MET A 108 -4.21 10.47 -0.99
CA MET A 108 -4.12 11.32 0.19
C MET A 108 -5.35 12.21 0.30
N SER A 109 -5.81 12.44 1.53
CA SER A 109 -6.86 13.39 1.84
C SER A 109 -6.45 14.82 1.46
N LEU A 110 -7.41 15.71 1.35
CA LEU A 110 -7.15 17.12 1.10
C LEU A 110 -6.22 17.72 2.17
N GLY A 111 -5.24 18.50 1.74
CA GLY A 111 -4.27 19.18 2.60
C GLY A 111 -2.81 18.85 2.28
N GLN A 112 -1.91 19.21 3.19
CA GLN A 112 -0.46 19.16 2.95
C GLN A 112 0.18 17.78 3.21
N TRP A 113 -0.53 16.87 3.89
CA TRP A 113 -0.01 15.55 4.26
C TRP A 113 0.54 14.79 3.04
N GLY A 114 -0.16 14.83 1.91
CA GLY A 114 0.29 14.16 0.69
C GLY A 114 1.52 14.79 0.04
N GLU A 115 1.64 16.12 0.08
CA GLU A 115 2.82 16.82 -0.47
C GLU A 115 4.07 16.51 0.37
N ASN A 116 3.92 16.51 1.70
CA ASN A 116 4.99 16.18 2.62
C ASN A 116 5.47 14.73 2.43
N GLU A 117 4.53 13.78 2.32
CA GLU A 117 4.88 12.38 2.08
C GLU A 117 5.58 12.21 0.72
N ALA A 118 5.08 12.84 -0.36
CA ALA A 118 5.74 12.82 -1.67
C ALA A 118 7.17 13.36 -1.60
N HIS A 119 7.38 14.47 -0.88
CA HIS A 119 8.71 15.04 -0.66
C HIS A 119 9.64 14.09 0.10
N MET A 120 9.13 13.40 1.12
CA MET A 120 9.91 12.42 1.87
C MET A 120 10.28 11.21 1.01
N HIS A 121 9.39 10.74 0.14
CA HIS A 121 9.73 9.71 -0.83
C HIS A 121 10.83 10.16 -1.79
N ASP A 122 10.75 11.38 -2.34
CA ASP A 122 11.81 11.94 -3.21
C ASP A 122 13.15 11.95 -2.49
N LYS A 123 13.15 12.41 -1.24
CA LYS A 123 14.34 12.45 -0.40
C LYS A 123 14.92 11.05 -0.21
N ILE A 124 14.11 10.08 0.20
CA ILE A 124 14.54 8.69 0.43
C ILE A 124 15.16 8.09 -0.84
N ILE A 125 14.49 8.25 -1.99
CA ILE A 125 14.98 7.74 -3.29
C ILE A 125 16.32 8.38 -3.67
N GLN A 126 16.55 9.65 -3.31
CA GLN A 126 17.77 10.38 -3.64
C GLN A 126 18.93 10.13 -2.68
N THR A 127 18.65 9.90 -1.39
CA THR A 127 19.69 9.91 -0.35
C THR A 127 20.01 8.55 0.24
N VAL A 128 19.07 7.59 0.21
CA VAL A 128 19.33 6.26 0.78
C VAL A 128 20.03 5.37 -0.25
N GLN A 129 21.10 4.70 0.17
CA GLN A 129 21.93 3.88 -0.72
C GLN A 129 21.22 2.63 -1.22
N ASP A 130 20.44 1.98 -0.36
CA ASP A 130 19.71 0.76 -0.67
C ASP A 130 18.27 0.85 -0.15
N ILE A 131 17.35 0.88 -1.11
CA ILE A 131 15.91 1.01 -0.90
C ILE A 131 15.17 -0.31 -1.18
N SER A 132 15.88 -1.43 -1.30
CA SER A 132 15.31 -2.73 -1.71
C SER A 132 14.21 -3.24 -0.79
N HIS A 133 14.24 -2.84 0.49
CA HIS A 133 13.24 -3.16 1.51
C HIS A 133 12.34 -1.96 1.87
N PHE A 134 12.24 -0.96 0.99
CA PHE A 134 11.29 0.16 1.15
C PHE A 134 10.15 0.10 0.14
N VAL A 135 8.97 0.46 0.60
CA VAL A 135 7.80 0.67 -0.27
C VAL A 135 7.82 2.11 -0.77
N THR A 136 8.69 2.42 -1.74
CA THR A 136 8.76 3.74 -2.37
C THR A 136 7.81 3.86 -3.56
N TYR A 137 7.30 5.06 -3.83
CA TYR A 137 6.44 5.28 -4.99
C TYR A 137 7.23 5.10 -6.31
N PHE A 138 6.54 4.66 -7.35
CA PHE A 138 7.01 4.66 -8.74
C PHE A 138 6.71 5.95 -9.49
N ASP A 139 5.55 6.54 -9.20
CA ASP A 139 5.04 7.76 -9.82
C ASP A 139 4.14 8.51 -8.81
N THR A 140 3.83 9.77 -9.10
CA THR A 140 2.92 10.58 -8.29
C THR A 140 2.14 11.56 -9.17
N PHE A 141 0.88 11.81 -8.84
CA PHE A 141 0.03 12.75 -9.57
C PHE A 141 -1.00 13.43 -8.66
N LEU A 142 -1.70 14.43 -9.21
CA LEU A 142 -2.75 15.16 -8.52
C LEU A 142 -4.12 14.83 -9.14
N LEU A 143 -5.10 14.55 -8.28
CA LEU A 143 -6.50 14.44 -8.68
C LEU A 143 -7.20 15.78 -8.42
N PRO A 144 -7.89 16.37 -9.41
CA PRO A 144 -8.67 17.57 -9.21
C PRO A 144 -9.93 17.26 -8.40
N GLY A 145 -10.18 18.05 -7.35
CA GLY A 145 -11.35 17.99 -6.51
C GLY A 145 -12.04 19.36 -6.38
N ASN A 146 -13.20 19.39 -5.72
CA ASN A 146 -14.05 20.59 -5.64
C ASN A 146 -13.34 21.79 -4.95
N LYS A 147 -12.55 21.55 -3.90
CA LYS A 147 -11.86 22.60 -3.13
C LYS A 147 -10.33 22.51 -3.15
N GLY A 148 -9.76 21.80 -4.12
CA GLY A 148 -8.31 21.63 -4.23
C GLY A 148 -7.94 20.34 -4.94
N HIS A 149 -6.78 19.79 -4.58
CA HIS A 149 -6.27 18.57 -5.21
C HIS A 149 -5.90 17.55 -4.14
N ASN A 150 -6.10 16.28 -4.50
CA ASN A 150 -5.68 15.14 -3.69
C ASN A 150 -4.44 14.53 -4.34
N ARG A 151 -3.35 14.44 -3.58
CA ARG A 151 -2.11 13.78 -4.02
C ARG A 151 -2.32 12.28 -4.09
N VAL A 152 -1.82 11.65 -5.14
CA VAL A 152 -1.82 10.19 -5.31
C VAL A 152 -0.39 9.71 -5.45
N LEU A 153 0.00 8.76 -4.58
CA LEU A 153 1.25 8.03 -4.68
C LEU A 153 0.98 6.68 -5.33
N VAL A 154 1.74 6.36 -6.39
CA VAL A 154 1.64 5.09 -7.11
C VAL A 154 2.72 4.15 -6.56
N LEU A 155 2.32 3.20 -5.72
CA LEU A 155 3.20 2.31 -4.98
C LEU A 155 3.18 0.89 -5.58
N PRO A 156 4.21 0.08 -5.33
CA PRO A 156 4.13 -1.35 -5.63
C PRO A 156 3.02 -2.00 -4.79
N LEU A 157 2.34 -2.99 -5.39
CA LEU A 157 1.33 -3.77 -4.67
C LEU A 157 2.04 -4.74 -3.72
N MET A 158 1.80 -4.57 -2.42
CA MET A 158 2.42 -5.37 -1.35
C MET A 158 1.47 -6.46 -0.85
N GLY A 159 2.03 -7.40 -0.09
CA GLY A 159 1.30 -8.44 0.62
C GLY A 159 0.69 -7.94 1.92
N PRO A 160 0.24 -8.85 2.80
CA PRO A 160 -0.34 -8.46 4.07
C PRO A 160 0.68 -7.72 4.97
N CYS A 161 0.18 -6.77 5.76
CA CYS A 161 0.93 -6.17 6.86
C CYS A 161 1.23 -7.21 7.96
N LEU A 162 2.12 -6.86 8.87
CA LEU A 162 2.43 -7.71 10.02
C LEU A 162 1.17 -7.91 10.89
N CYS A 163 0.83 -9.17 11.14
CA CYS A 163 -0.34 -9.55 11.92
C CYS A 163 0.02 -10.64 12.94
N PRO A 164 -0.06 -10.38 14.26
CA PRO A 164 0.32 -11.34 15.29
C PRO A 164 -0.38 -12.71 15.18
N VAL A 165 -1.63 -12.74 14.70
CA VAL A 165 -2.39 -13.99 14.50
C VAL A 165 -1.73 -14.89 13.46
N ILE A 166 -1.20 -14.30 12.39
CA ILE A 166 -0.54 -15.03 11.31
C ILE A 166 0.88 -15.44 11.74
N LEU A 167 1.60 -14.57 12.44
CA LEU A 167 2.97 -14.85 12.92
C LEU A 167 3.08 -16.16 13.71
N ARG A 168 2.06 -16.50 14.51
CA ARG A 168 2.06 -17.76 15.30
C ARG A 168 2.07 -19.03 14.44
N LYS A 169 1.61 -18.94 13.19
CA LYS A 169 1.61 -20.05 12.23
C LYS A 169 2.89 -20.09 11.38
N MET A 170 3.71 -19.04 11.44
CA MET A 170 4.92 -18.91 10.63
C MET A 170 6.16 -19.54 11.29
N PRO A 171 7.04 -20.18 10.51
CA PRO A 171 8.33 -20.65 11.01
C PRO A 171 9.15 -19.53 11.65
N MET A 172 9.84 -19.82 12.74
CA MET A 172 10.72 -18.85 13.42
C MET A 172 11.77 -18.27 12.45
N ALA A 173 12.33 -19.10 11.56
CA ALA A 173 13.33 -18.65 10.59
C ALA A 173 12.78 -17.53 9.67
N THR A 174 11.56 -17.66 9.17
CA THR A 174 10.90 -16.64 8.35
C THR A 174 10.68 -15.35 9.14
N ARG A 175 10.21 -15.45 10.39
CA ARG A 175 10.00 -14.29 11.27
C ARG A 175 11.30 -13.55 11.59
N MET A 176 12.38 -14.28 11.85
CA MET A 176 13.70 -13.70 12.12
C MET A 176 14.36 -13.12 10.87
N SER A 177 14.11 -13.70 9.69
CA SER A 177 14.52 -13.09 8.43
C SER A 177 13.83 -11.74 8.20
N ALA A 178 12.51 -11.65 8.45
CA ALA A 178 11.79 -10.38 8.36
C ALA A 178 12.32 -9.33 9.34
N ALA A 179 12.64 -9.73 10.58
CA ALA A 179 13.26 -8.83 11.57
C ALA A 179 14.61 -8.29 11.05
N GLN A 180 15.45 -9.15 10.49
CA GLN A 180 16.74 -8.76 9.92
C GLN A 180 16.58 -7.79 8.73
N GLN A 181 15.67 -8.10 7.81
CA GLN A 181 15.38 -7.24 6.65
C GLN A 181 14.89 -5.85 7.09
N LEU A 182 13.97 -5.80 8.05
CA LEU A 182 13.47 -4.54 8.62
C LEU A 182 14.57 -3.73 9.29
N LEU A 183 15.43 -4.39 10.08
CA LEU A 183 16.55 -3.72 10.75
C LEU A 183 17.54 -3.13 9.73
N LYS A 184 17.81 -3.86 8.64
CA LYS A 184 18.69 -3.38 7.57
C LYS A 184 18.08 -2.19 6.84
N ALA A 185 16.78 -2.23 6.56
CA ALA A 185 16.04 -1.11 6.00
C ALA A 185 16.12 0.13 6.91
N LEU A 186 15.94 -0.06 8.21
CA LEU A 186 16.01 1.03 9.18
C LEU A 186 17.42 1.63 9.33
N GLU A 187 18.46 0.78 9.32
CA GLU A 187 19.86 1.22 9.28
C GLU A 187 20.11 2.12 8.06
N ASN A 188 19.72 1.68 6.85
CA ASN A 188 19.88 2.46 5.63
C ASN A 188 19.15 3.82 5.70
N LEU A 189 17.97 3.87 6.32
CA LEU A 189 17.20 5.09 6.52
C LEU A 189 17.93 6.06 7.48
N HIS A 190 18.43 5.54 8.60
CA HIS A 190 19.12 6.30 9.63
C HIS A 190 20.47 6.83 9.14
N GLU A 191 21.22 6.04 8.37
CA GLU A 191 22.47 6.47 7.73
C GLU A 191 22.26 7.66 6.77
N ALA A 192 21.09 7.75 6.12
CA ALA A 192 20.70 8.89 5.31
C ALA A 192 20.21 10.10 6.13
N GLY A 193 20.24 10.01 7.47
CA GLY A 193 19.80 11.08 8.36
C GLY A 193 18.29 11.18 8.51
N ILE A 194 17.51 10.15 8.15
CA ILE A 194 16.04 10.18 8.16
C ILE A 194 15.51 9.36 9.33
N VAL A 195 14.54 9.90 10.07
CA VAL A 195 13.79 9.20 11.13
C VAL A 195 12.40 8.89 10.60
N HIS A 196 11.93 7.65 10.74
CA HIS A 196 10.61 7.22 10.25
C HIS A 196 9.46 7.76 11.11
N ARG A 197 9.61 7.73 12.43
CA ARG A 197 8.69 8.26 13.45
C ARG A 197 7.32 7.60 13.56
N ASP A 198 7.04 6.58 12.78
CA ASP A 198 5.76 5.87 12.75
C ASP A 198 5.93 4.38 12.44
N LEU A 199 6.96 3.78 13.02
CA LEU A 199 7.22 2.36 12.81
C LEU A 199 6.20 1.53 13.63
N ASN A 200 5.41 0.72 12.96
CA ASN A 200 4.38 -0.13 13.57
C ASN A 200 4.05 -1.32 12.64
N GLU A 201 3.19 -2.23 13.10
CA GLU A 201 2.78 -3.45 12.39
C GLU A 201 2.06 -3.18 11.06
N ARG A 202 1.37 -2.04 10.91
CA ARG A 202 0.67 -1.66 9.68
C ARG A 202 1.60 -1.09 8.62
N ASN A 203 2.71 -0.50 9.05
CA ASN A 203 3.73 0.09 8.17
C ASN A 203 4.85 -0.90 7.79
N CYS A 204 4.81 -2.12 8.33
CA CYS A 204 5.68 -3.23 7.96
C CYS A 204 4.87 -4.31 7.24
N MET A 205 5.28 -4.70 6.04
CA MET A 205 4.49 -5.57 5.18
C MET A 205 5.33 -6.57 4.40
N TRP A 206 4.73 -7.71 4.09
CA TRP A 206 5.35 -8.74 3.28
C TRP A 206 5.28 -8.39 1.80
N GLY A 207 6.18 -8.96 1.00
CA GLY A 207 6.05 -8.95 -0.45
C GLY A 207 4.91 -9.85 -0.92
N MET A 208 4.53 -9.70 -2.18
CA MET A 208 3.48 -10.50 -2.81
C MET A 208 3.89 -10.96 -4.20
N VAL A 209 3.50 -12.17 -4.57
CA VAL A 209 3.60 -12.68 -5.93
C VAL A 209 2.76 -11.80 -6.86
N PRO A 210 3.32 -11.30 -7.98
CA PRO A 210 2.57 -10.43 -8.87
C PRO A 210 1.34 -11.11 -9.49
N VAL A 211 0.21 -10.40 -9.51
CA VAL A 211 -1.07 -10.89 -10.07
C VAL A 211 -1.46 -10.24 -11.40
N HIS A 212 -0.56 -9.45 -12.01
CA HIS A 212 -0.85 -8.64 -13.20
C HIS A 212 -1.11 -9.43 -14.48
N ASN A 213 -0.75 -10.72 -14.51
CA ASN A 213 -1.03 -11.61 -15.64
C ASN A 213 -2.41 -12.28 -15.54
N LEU A 214 -3.10 -12.14 -14.40
CA LEU A 214 -4.45 -12.65 -14.21
C LEU A 214 -5.46 -11.68 -14.82
N ASN A 215 -6.48 -12.21 -15.47
CA ASN A 215 -7.66 -11.42 -15.82
C ASN A 215 -8.49 -11.11 -14.55
N ARG A 216 -9.46 -10.21 -14.66
CA ARG A 216 -10.25 -9.75 -13.51
C ARG A 216 -10.97 -10.88 -12.76
N SER A 217 -11.65 -11.77 -13.49
CA SER A 217 -12.33 -12.92 -12.89
C SER A 217 -11.35 -13.83 -12.12
N ALA A 218 -10.17 -14.10 -12.68
CA ALA A 218 -9.13 -14.87 -12.00
C ALA A 218 -8.55 -14.12 -10.80
N LYS A 219 -8.39 -12.79 -10.87
CA LYS A 219 -8.02 -11.96 -9.71
C LYS A 219 -9.06 -12.07 -8.61
N TYR A 220 -10.35 -11.92 -8.90
CA TYR A 220 -11.44 -12.06 -7.91
C TYR A 220 -11.55 -13.45 -7.30
N LYS A 221 -11.06 -14.49 -7.98
CA LYS A 221 -10.97 -15.84 -7.42
C LYS A 221 -9.72 -16.04 -6.56
N ALA A 222 -8.60 -15.46 -6.97
CA ALA A 222 -7.33 -15.56 -6.26
C ALA A 222 -7.27 -14.63 -5.04
N LEU A 223 -7.99 -13.52 -5.11
CA LEU A 223 -8.19 -12.50 -4.09
C LEU A 223 -9.66 -12.54 -3.64
N THR A 224 -10.10 -11.52 -2.91
CA THR A 224 -11.53 -11.28 -2.68
C THR A 224 -12.15 -10.48 -3.83
N ARG A 225 -13.41 -10.76 -4.12
CA ARG A 225 -14.25 -9.93 -4.99
C ARG A 225 -14.73 -8.69 -4.21
N PRO A 226 -14.76 -7.48 -4.81
CA PRO A 226 -15.22 -6.29 -4.11
C PRO A 226 -16.69 -6.41 -3.69
N LEU A 227 -16.97 -6.17 -2.42
CA LEU A 227 -18.31 -5.88 -1.89
C LEU A 227 -18.39 -4.39 -1.57
N LYS A 228 -19.42 -3.70 -2.07
CA LYS A 228 -19.44 -2.24 -2.06
C LYS A 228 -20.82 -1.62 -1.88
N GLN A 229 -20.84 -0.35 -1.53
CA GLN A 229 -22.04 0.47 -1.51
C GLN A 229 -21.73 1.91 -1.91
N SER A 230 -22.74 2.65 -2.36
CA SER A 230 -22.62 4.10 -2.51
C SER A 230 -22.34 4.75 -1.16
N ILE A 231 -21.46 5.76 -1.11
CA ILE A 231 -21.19 6.47 0.15
C ILE A 231 -22.48 7.17 0.62
N PRO A 232 -23.02 6.83 1.81
CA PRO A 232 -24.31 7.34 2.26
C PRO A 232 -24.16 8.70 2.96
N PHE A 233 -25.29 9.38 3.17
CA PHE A 233 -25.45 10.57 4.03
C PHE A 233 -24.65 11.84 3.65
N VAL A 234 -23.96 11.85 2.50
CA VAL A 234 -23.19 13.01 2.01
C VAL A 234 -23.53 13.31 0.55
N GLU A 235 -23.69 14.61 0.24
CA GLU A 235 -23.85 15.08 -1.13
C GLU A 235 -22.48 15.17 -1.81
N LEU A 236 -22.09 14.10 -2.50
CA LEU A 236 -20.83 14.06 -3.21
C LEU A 236 -20.88 14.87 -4.51
N TRP A 237 -19.76 15.53 -4.81
CA TRP A 237 -19.56 16.23 -6.08
C TRP A 237 -19.27 15.29 -7.26
N LYS A 238 -19.02 14.00 -6.98
CA LYS A 238 -18.87 12.91 -7.96
C LYS A 238 -19.22 11.57 -7.33
N GLN A 239 -19.44 10.53 -8.13
CA GLN A 239 -19.65 9.17 -7.64
C GLN A 239 -18.44 8.67 -6.82
N GLY A 240 -18.74 7.98 -5.72
CA GLY A 240 -17.79 7.25 -4.91
C GLY A 240 -18.48 6.13 -4.13
N GLU A 241 -17.71 5.10 -3.80
CA GLU A 241 -18.18 3.87 -3.16
C GLU A 241 -17.35 3.60 -1.90
N LEU A 242 -18.04 3.14 -0.84
CA LEU A 242 -17.40 2.39 0.24
C LEU A 242 -17.23 0.95 -0.24
N VAL A 243 -16.04 0.39 -0.04
CA VAL A 243 -15.68 -0.93 -0.57
C VAL A 243 -14.96 -1.69 0.52
N ARG A 244 -15.37 -2.93 0.77
CA ARG A 244 -14.70 -3.82 1.73
C ARG A 244 -13.21 -3.91 1.36
N PRO A 245 -12.28 -3.75 2.30
CA PRO A 245 -10.85 -3.94 2.03
C PRO A 245 -10.55 -5.34 1.48
N LEU A 246 -9.61 -5.41 0.55
CA LEU A 246 -9.06 -6.65 0.01
C LEU A 246 -8.40 -7.48 1.11
N GLU A 247 -8.69 -8.77 1.14
CA GLU A 247 -7.90 -9.74 1.90
C GLU A 247 -6.90 -10.43 0.98
N ILE A 248 -5.61 -10.36 1.35
CA ILE A 248 -4.53 -11.00 0.59
C ILE A 248 -4.28 -12.39 1.20
N PRO A 249 -4.50 -13.48 0.45
CA PRO A 249 -4.23 -14.82 0.95
C PRO A 249 -2.74 -15.09 1.22
N GLU A 250 -2.46 -15.86 2.26
CA GLU A 250 -1.09 -16.24 2.66
C GLU A 250 -0.29 -16.93 1.55
N ASN A 251 -0.93 -17.64 0.63
CA ASN A 251 -0.24 -18.32 -0.47
C ASN A 251 0.28 -17.37 -1.56
N LEU A 252 -0.11 -16.09 -1.55
CA LEU A 252 0.44 -15.06 -2.43
C LEU A 252 1.58 -14.28 -1.78
N ARG A 253 1.80 -14.45 -0.46
CA ARG A 253 2.86 -13.78 0.29
C ARG A 253 4.24 -14.33 -0.09
N THR A 254 5.24 -13.46 -0.17
CA THR A 254 6.65 -13.84 -0.27
C THR A 254 7.37 -13.64 1.08
N ASP A 255 8.58 -14.17 1.22
CA ASP A 255 9.39 -14.01 2.44
C ASP A 255 10.22 -12.71 2.47
N GLU A 256 10.05 -11.86 1.44
CA GLU A 256 10.59 -10.50 1.43
C GLU A 256 9.73 -9.61 2.34
N PHE A 257 10.38 -8.72 3.09
CA PHE A 257 9.74 -7.87 4.07
C PHE A 257 10.15 -6.41 3.87
N TYR A 258 9.18 -5.50 3.97
CA TYR A 258 9.31 -4.12 3.54
C TYR A 258 8.81 -3.15 4.61
N LEU A 259 9.47 -2.00 4.67
CA LEU A 259 9.07 -0.83 5.42
C LEU A 259 8.39 0.18 4.49
N GLY A 260 7.19 0.63 4.84
CA GLY A 260 6.43 1.62 4.08
C GLY A 260 5.82 2.70 4.95
N ASP A 261 5.06 3.59 4.31
CA ASP A 261 4.43 4.77 4.92
C ASP A 261 5.41 5.77 5.54
N PHE A 262 5.97 6.62 4.69
CA PHE A 262 6.89 7.67 5.11
C PHE A 262 6.19 9.00 5.41
N GLY A 263 4.87 8.97 5.67
CA GLY A 263 4.06 10.18 5.85
C GLY A 263 4.42 11.02 7.07
N LEU A 264 5.03 10.42 8.10
CA LEU A 264 5.55 11.11 9.29
C LEU A 264 7.08 11.19 9.34
N ALA A 265 7.77 10.65 8.32
CA ALA A 265 9.21 10.63 8.27
C ALA A 265 9.76 12.07 8.14
N MET A 266 10.99 12.28 8.60
CA MET A 266 11.67 13.58 8.49
C MET A 266 13.18 13.42 8.52
N THR A 267 13.90 14.43 8.01
CA THR A 267 15.34 14.55 8.26
C THR A 267 15.56 14.90 9.74
N LEU A 268 16.51 14.22 10.39
CA LEU A 268 16.92 14.55 11.74
C LEU A 268 17.50 15.96 11.79
N GLY A 269 17.01 16.77 12.73
CA GLY A 269 17.44 18.16 12.94
C GLY A 269 16.59 19.20 12.20
N ASP A 270 15.76 18.80 11.23
CA ASP A 270 14.77 19.69 10.65
C ASP A 270 13.65 20.01 11.67
N PRO A 271 12.98 21.16 11.58
CA PRO A 271 11.82 21.44 12.42
C PRO A 271 10.70 20.43 12.19
N VAL A 272 10.07 19.97 13.27
CA VAL A 272 8.89 19.10 13.18
C VAL A 272 7.70 19.93 12.68
N THR A 273 7.38 19.83 11.40
CA THR A 273 6.24 20.52 10.77
C THR A 273 4.95 19.69 10.84
N GLN A 274 5.10 18.36 10.88
CA GLN A 274 3.99 17.42 10.90
C GLN A 274 4.04 16.61 12.19
N HIS A 275 3.16 16.94 13.12
CA HIS A 275 3.06 16.26 14.40
C HIS A 275 2.31 14.93 14.26
N GLY A 276 2.86 13.90 14.89
CA GLY A 276 2.34 12.54 14.81
C GLY A 276 3.22 11.60 15.61
N TYR A 277 2.60 10.53 16.10
CA TYR A 277 3.20 9.48 16.88
C TYR A 277 2.73 8.14 16.32
N PRO A 278 3.52 7.08 16.46
CA PRO A 278 3.02 5.74 16.21
C PRO A 278 1.91 5.40 17.21
N PRO A 279 1.15 4.32 16.97
CA PRO A 279 0.25 3.78 17.98
C PRO A 279 0.97 3.62 19.32
N LEU A 280 0.25 3.85 20.42
CA LEU A 280 0.84 4.00 21.75
C LEU A 280 1.75 2.83 22.15
N GLN A 281 1.40 1.61 21.75
CA GLN A 281 2.18 0.41 22.03
C GLN A 281 3.56 0.38 21.35
N PHE A 282 3.75 1.12 20.25
CA PHE A 282 5.03 1.29 19.56
C PHE A 282 5.72 2.61 19.91
N CYS A 283 5.05 3.51 20.63
CA CYS A 283 5.58 4.83 20.95
C CYS A 283 6.64 4.74 22.04
N SER A 284 7.80 5.34 21.79
CA SER A 284 8.91 5.32 22.73
C SER A 284 8.66 6.22 23.95
N PRO A 285 9.22 5.89 25.13
CA PRO A 285 9.02 6.69 26.33
C PRO A 285 9.45 8.14 26.17
N ASP A 286 10.54 8.43 25.44
CA ASP A 286 10.98 9.80 25.16
C ASP A 286 9.94 10.58 24.37
N ARG A 287 9.33 9.98 23.34
CA ARG A 287 8.27 10.60 22.55
C ARG A 287 7.00 10.83 23.36
N LEU A 288 6.62 9.90 24.24
CA LEU A 288 5.50 10.07 25.17
C LEU A 288 5.70 11.24 26.14
N HIS A 289 6.95 11.56 26.49
CA HIS A 289 7.31 12.70 27.33
C HIS A 289 7.56 13.99 26.51
N GLY A 290 7.16 14.02 25.24
CA GLY A 290 7.25 15.21 24.39
C GLY A 290 8.68 15.58 23.98
N LYS A 291 9.63 14.64 24.03
CA LYS A 291 10.97 14.85 23.46
C LYS A 291 10.92 14.81 21.94
N ASP A 292 11.87 15.51 21.33
CA ASP A 292 12.02 15.54 19.88
C ASP A 292 12.35 14.16 19.31
N PRO A 293 11.90 13.86 18.07
CA PRO A 293 12.24 12.63 17.39
C PRO A 293 13.74 12.41 17.26
N SER A 294 14.15 11.15 17.42
CA SER A 294 15.53 10.71 17.23
C SER A 294 15.54 9.30 16.64
N PHE A 295 16.69 8.83 16.14
CA PHE A 295 16.82 7.44 15.70
C PHE A 295 16.44 6.42 16.79
N ALA A 296 16.66 6.77 18.06
CA ALA A 296 16.31 5.91 19.18
C ALA A 296 14.80 5.65 19.30
N CYS A 297 13.95 6.59 18.86
CA CYS A 297 12.51 6.37 18.89
C CYS A 297 12.06 5.30 17.89
N ASP A 298 12.66 5.27 16.69
CA ASP A 298 12.42 4.19 15.72
C ASP A 298 12.97 2.86 16.22
N MET A 299 14.15 2.87 16.87
CA MET A 299 14.73 1.65 17.43
C MET A 299 13.86 1.04 18.53
N TRP A 300 13.21 1.88 19.35
CA TRP A 300 12.22 1.40 20.32
C TRP A 300 11.06 0.70 19.61
N SER A 301 10.45 1.36 18.63
CA SER A 301 9.34 0.78 17.87
C SER A 301 9.76 -0.52 17.16
N TYR A 302 10.99 -0.56 16.63
CA TYR A 302 11.56 -1.77 16.03
C TYR A 302 11.67 -2.89 17.05
N MET A 303 12.10 -2.60 18.29
CA MET A 303 12.19 -3.62 19.33
C MET A 303 10.82 -4.19 19.74
N VAL A 304 9.76 -3.38 19.65
CA VAL A 304 8.38 -3.86 19.85
C VAL A 304 8.00 -4.84 18.72
N ILE A 305 8.25 -4.47 17.47
CA ILE A 305 8.01 -5.34 16.30
C ILE A 305 8.87 -6.61 16.35
N PHE A 306 10.14 -6.48 16.74
CA PHE A 306 11.04 -7.61 16.91
C PHE A 306 10.51 -8.59 17.97
N ALA A 307 10.02 -8.07 19.10
CA ALA A 307 9.40 -8.89 20.14
C ALA A 307 8.15 -9.62 19.61
N GLU A 308 7.33 -8.98 18.79
CA GLU A 308 6.20 -9.63 18.11
C GLU A 308 6.65 -10.75 17.16
N LEU A 309 7.66 -10.47 16.33
CA LEU A 309 8.24 -11.46 15.42
C LEU A 309 8.86 -12.63 16.18
N TYR A 310 9.47 -12.39 17.34
CA TYR A 310 10.11 -13.42 18.15
C TYR A 310 9.08 -14.23 18.96
N LEU A 311 8.23 -13.57 19.73
CA LEU A 311 7.30 -14.19 20.68
C LEU A 311 5.97 -14.61 20.04
N GLY A 312 5.56 -13.98 18.93
CA GLY A 312 4.25 -14.19 18.31
C GLY A 312 3.10 -13.41 18.99
N TYR A 313 3.41 -12.43 19.84
CA TYR A 313 2.46 -11.52 20.48
C TYR A 313 3.15 -10.21 20.90
N PRO A 314 2.41 -9.09 21.01
CA PRO A 314 2.97 -7.79 21.39
C PRO A 314 3.50 -7.80 22.83
N PRO A 315 4.64 -7.16 23.11
CA PRO A 315 5.18 -7.05 24.47
C PRO A 315 4.33 -6.12 25.35
N PHE A 316 3.60 -5.17 24.74
CA PHE A 316 2.70 -4.25 25.42
C PHE A 316 1.27 -4.49 24.88
N PRO A 317 0.37 -5.12 25.65
CA PRO A 317 -1.01 -5.34 25.21
C PRO A 317 -1.75 -4.00 25.09
N THR A 318 -2.63 -3.91 24.09
CA THR A 318 -3.57 -2.80 23.88
C THR A 318 -4.78 -2.87 24.80
#